data_AF-A0AAD3D261-F1
#
_entry.id   AF-A0AAD3D261-F1
#
_cell.length_a   1.000
_cell.length_b   1.000
_cell.length_c   1.000
_cell.angle_alpha   90.00
_cell.angle_beta   90.00
_cell.angle_gamma   90.00
#
_symmetry.space_group_name_H-M   'P 1'
#
loop_
_entity.id
_entity.type
_entity.pdbx_description
1 polymer ?
#
loop_
_entity_poly.entity_id
_entity_poly.type
_entity_poly.pdbx_seq_one_letter_code
_entity_poly.pdbx_strand_id
1 'polypeptide(L)'
;MNRMNLIATRIPQQFQKSILNSQNTSRLLTTSTLNAVDKLKAAVNEYRIKNDPQELPSRVKKDILHAADFDHNGQVTAEGLQRIVQNIGAQHSVSKEDVHLIVLELGNQENTGSKDSVSVNTLLRVL
;
A
#
# COMPACT_ATOMS: atom_id res chain seq x y z
N MET A 1 -40.20 -30.38 47.38
CA MET A 1 -40.71 -29.01 47.11
C MET A 1 -39.51 -28.14 46.74
N ASN A 2 -39.29 -27.86 45.45
CA ASN A 2 -39.42 -26.54 44.80
C ASN A 2 -38.90 -25.35 45.64
N ARG A 3 -38.16 -24.35 45.15
CA ARG A 3 -37.42 -24.03 43.90
C ARG A 3 -37.04 -22.55 44.10
N MET A 4 -35.76 -22.15 44.16
CA MET A 4 -35.40 -20.74 43.91
C MET A 4 -34.05 -20.69 43.18
N ASN A 5 -34.18 -20.66 41.85
CA ASN A 5 -33.10 -20.49 40.89
C ASN A 5 -32.99 -18.98 40.60
N LEU A 6 -31.94 -18.31 41.08
CA LEU A 6 -31.51 -17.02 40.51
C LEU A 6 -30.42 -17.33 39.48
N ILE A 7 -30.85 -17.63 38.25
CA ILE A 7 -29.96 -17.63 37.09
C ILE A 7 -29.84 -16.18 36.60
N ALA A 8 -28.75 -15.53 36.99
CA ALA A 8 -28.28 -14.33 36.33
C ALA A 8 -27.94 -14.67 34.88
N THR A 9 -28.80 -14.27 33.95
CA THR A 9 -28.61 -14.42 32.51
C THR A 9 -27.48 -13.50 32.06
N ARG A 10 -26.23 -13.92 32.26
CA ARG A 10 -25.09 -13.32 31.56
C ARG A 10 -24.92 -14.02 30.22
N ILE A 11 -25.38 -13.29 29.22
CA ILE A 11 -25.11 -13.39 27.79
C ILE A 11 -23.85 -14.23 27.50
N PRO A 12 -23.94 -15.33 26.72
CA PRO A 12 -22.76 -16.05 26.29
C PRO A 12 -21.91 -15.14 25.41
N GLN A 13 -20.66 -14.89 25.83
CA GLN A 13 -19.60 -14.31 24.99
C GLN A 13 -19.25 -15.28 23.87
N GLN A 14 -20.13 -15.41 22.88
CA GLN A 14 -19.75 -15.97 21.59
C GLN A 14 -19.42 -14.82 20.65
N PHE A 15 -18.41 -15.09 19.82
CA PHE A 15 -18.01 -14.31 18.67
C PHE A 15 -17.24 -13.02 18.93
N GLN A 16 -15.92 -13.16 19.07
CA GLN A 16 -14.93 -12.57 18.13
C GLN A 16 -13.51 -12.80 18.66
N LYS A 17 -12.98 -14.02 18.46
CA LYS A 17 -11.53 -14.29 18.52
C LYS A 17 -11.10 -15.20 17.36
N SER A 18 -11.49 -14.77 16.17
CA SER A 18 -10.82 -15.02 14.91
C SER A 18 -10.86 -13.63 14.26
N ILE A 19 -9.77 -12.87 14.21
CA ILE A 19 -8.73 -12.98 13.19
C ILE A 19 -7.42 -12.42 13.79
N LEU A 20 -6.52 -13.28 14.25
CA LEU A 20 -5.09 -12.94 14.36
C LEU A 20 -4.32 -14.06 13.68
N ASN A 21 -4.50 -14.18 12.38
CA ASN A 21 -3.63 -14.98 11.54
C ASN A 21 -3.64 -14.44 10.10
N SER A 22 -2.79 -13.45 9.84
CA SER A 22 -2.04 -13.41 8.58
C SER A 22 -0.88 -12.42 8.69
N GLN A 23 0.27 -12.84 8.19
CA GLN A 23 1.56 -12.16 8.27
C GLN A 23 1.58 -10.87 7.42
N ASN A 24 1.63 -9.72 8.07
CA ASN A 24 2.29 -8.46 7.66
C ASN A 24 1.75 -7.37 8.58
N THR A 25 2.49 -7.03 9.63
CA THR A 25 2.25 -5.77 10.32
C THR A 25 2.79 -4.64 9.44
N SER A 26 2.11 -4.37 8.32
CA SER A 26 2.18 -3.04 7.74
C SER A 26 1.65 -2.12 8.83
N ARG A 27 2.50 -1.28 9.41
CA ARG A 27 2.04 -0.26 10.34
C ARG A 27 0.92 0.52 9.62
N LEU A 28 -0.09 0.97 10.34
CA LEU A 28 -1.16 1.77 9.72
C LEU A 28 -0.51 2.99 9.06
N LEU A 29 -0.68 3.11 7.75
CA LEU A 29 -0.29 4.31 7.01
C LEU A 29 -1.12 5.48 7.52
N THR A 30 -0.55 6.69 7.49
CA THR A 30 -1.34 7.88 7.79
C THR A 30 -2.41 8.07 6.73
N THR A 31 -3.49 8.77 7.08
CA THR A 31 -4.57 9.11 6.14
C THR A 31 -4.03 9.85 4.92
N SER A 32 -3.03 10.71 5.10
CA SER A 32 -2.36 11.44 4.00
C SER A 32 -1.67 10.48 3.04
N THR A 33 -0.95 9.49 3.57
CA THR A 33 -0.24 8.50 2.76
C THR A 33 -1.21 7.52 2.09
N LEU A 34 -2.31 7.16 2.73
CA LEU A 34 -3.38 6.38 2.09
C LEU A 34 -3.96 7.13 0.88
N ASN A 35 -4.28 8.41 1.04
CA ASN A 35 -4.75 9.24 -0.06
C ASN A 35 -3.71 9.35 -1.18
N ALA A 36 -2.43 9.49 -0.84
CA ALA A 36 -1.33 9.52 -1.79
C ALA A 36 -1.22 8.20 -2.59
N VAL A 37 -1.31 7.06 -1.90
CA VAL A 37 -1.32 5.73 -2.52
C VAL A 37 -2.52 5.56 -3.45
N ASP A 38 -3.71 5.99 -3.04
CA ASP A 38 -4.91 5.87 -3.87
C ASP A 38 -4.85 6.76 -5.13
N LYS A 39 -4.29 7.97 -5.03
CA LYS A 39 -3.97 8.80 -6.20
C LYS A 39 -3.00 8.09 -7.14
N LEU A 40 -1.95 7.47 -6.60
CA LEU A 40 -0.97 6.73 -7.38
C LEU A 40 -1.58 5.51 -8.08
N LYS A 41 -2.46 4.76 -7.40
CA LYS A 41 -3.22 3.66 -8.01
C LYS A 41 -4.10 4.13 -9.15
N ALA A 42 -4.84 5.22 -8.94
CA ALA A 42 -5.71 5.79 -9.95
C ALA A 42 -4.90 6.20 -11.18
N ALA A 43 -3.77 6.89 -10.98
CA ALA A 43 -2.84 7.28 -12.03
C ALA A 43 -2.31 6.07 -12.83
N VAL A 44 -1.86 5.02 -12.15
CA VAL A 44 -1.36 3.80 -12.80
C VAL A 44 -2.48 3.11 -13.59
N ASN A 45 -3.71 3.08 -13.06
CA ASN A 45 -4.84 2.49 -13.76
C ASN A 45 -5.30 3.32 -14.97
N GLU A 46 -5.28 4.65 -14.88
CA GLU A 46 -5.55 5.53 -16.02
C GLU A 46 -4.52 5.34 -17.13
N TYR A 47 -3.24 5.24 -16.78
CA TYR A 47 -2.17 4.93 -17.72
C TYR A 47 -2.41 3.59 -18.41
N ARG A 48 -2.75 2.55 -17.63
CA ARG A 48 -3.11 1.22 -18.17
C ARG A 48 -4.25 1.31 -19.16
N ILE A 49 -5.36 1.95 -18.80
CA ILE A 49 -6.54 2.08 -19.68
C ILE A 49 -6.17 2.76 -21.00
N LYS A 50 -5.29 3.76 -20.96
CA LYS A 50 -4.87 4.52 -22.15
C LYS A 50 -3.89 3.75 -23.03
N ASN A 51 -2.94 3.01 -22.45
CA ASN A 51 -1.80 2.46 -23.18
C ASN A 51 -1.94 0.96 -23.48
N ASP A 52 -2.47 0.17 -22.54
CA ASP A 52 -2.72 -1.26 -22.75
C ASP A 52 -3.92 -1.75 -21.92
N PRO A 53 -5.16 -1.57 -22.44
CA PRO A 53 -6.37 -1.95 -21.72
C PRO A 53 -6.54 -3.46 -21.58
N GLN A 54 -5.85 -4.28 -22.40
CA GLN A 54 -5.92 -5.74 -22.37
C GLN A 54 -4.88 -6.38 -21.44
N GLU A 55 -3.84 -5.64 -21.05
CA GLU A 55 -2.80 -6.15 -20.16
C GLU A 55 -3.26 -6.25 -18.69
N LEU A 56 -2.77 -7.31 -18.02
CA LEU A 56 -3.06 -7.58 -16.62
C LEU A 56 -2.54 -6.43 -15.73
N PRO A 57 -3.34 -5.92 -14.78
CA PRO A 57 -2.92 -4.83 -13.88
C PRO A 57 -1.62 -5.11 -13.12
N SER A 58 -1.34 -6.37 -12.80
CA SER A 58 -0.12 -6.78 -12.10
C SER A 58 1.14 -6.64 -12.95
N ARG A 59 1.04 -6.78 -14.28
CA ARG A 59 2.18 -6.66 -15.20
C ARG A 59 2.56 -5.20 -15.40
N VAL A 60 1.57 -4.35 -15.67
CA VAL A 60 1.76 -2.89 -15.77
C VAL A 60 2.37 -2.31 -14.49
N LYS A 61 1.88 -2.73 -13.32
CA LYS A 61 2.48 -2.31 -12.03
C LYS A 61 3.94 -2.73 -11.91
N LYS A 62 4.28 -3.98 -12.25
CA LYS A 62 5.66 -4.47 -12.18
C LYS A 62 6.58 -3.72 -13.14
N ASP A 63 6.14 -3.51 -14.38
CA ASP A 63 6.95 -2.85 -15.40
C ASP A 63 7.20 -1.38 -15.02
N ILE A 64 6.17 -0.71 -14.49
CA ILE A 64 6.31 0.64 -13.95
C ILE A 64 7.28 0.67 -12.77
N LEU A 65 7.20 -0.27 -11.83
CA LEU A 65 8.09 -0.29 -10.67
C LEU A 65 9.53 -0.68 -11.04
N HIS A 66 9.72 -1.58 -12.00
CA HIS A 66 11.04 -1.88 -12.54
C HIS A 66 11.64 -0.67 -13.26
N ALA A 67 10.83 0.13 -13.94
CA ALA A 67 11.29 1.40 -14.50
C ALA A 67 11.64 2.44 -13.42
N ALA A 68 11.13 2.28 -12.19
CA ALA A 68 11.44 3.13 -11.04
C ALA A 68 12.71 2.70 -10.30
N ASP A 69 13.07 1.41 -10.39
CA ASP A 69 14.29 0.81 -9.83
C ASP A 69 15.46 1.01 -10.81
N PHE A 70 15.96 2.24 -10.86
CA PHE A 70 17.08 2.65 -11.73
C PHE A 70 18.37 1.89 -11.45
N ASP A 71 18.60 1.53 -10.19
CA ASP A 71 19.83 0.86 -9.75
C ASP A 71 19.73 -0.67 -9.83
N HIS A 72 18.57 -1.21 -10.24
CA HIS A 72 18.25 -2.64 -10.26
C HIS A 72 18.56 -3.34 -8.93
N ASN A 73 18.42 -2.61 -7.84
CA ASN A 73 18.71 -3.09 -6.48
C ASN A 73 17.42 -3.49 -5.73
N GLY A 74 16.28 -3.46 -6.42
CA GLY A 74 14.97 -3.77 -5.88
C GLY A 74 14.40 -2.66 -5.00
N GLN A 75 14.99 -1.46 -5.01
CA GLN A 75 14.55 -0.31 -4.23
C GLN A 75 14.17 0.87 -5.13
N VAL A 76 13.14 1.59 -4.70
CA VAL A 76 12.61 2.77 -5.39
C VAL A 76 12.80 3.96 -4.47
N THR A 77 13.54 4.97 -4.94
CA THR A 77 13.69 6.26 -4.25
C THR A 77 12.51 7.19 -4.57
N ALA A 78 12.35 8.26 -3.79
CA ALA A 78 11.35 9.29 -4.09
C ALA A 78 11.56 9.89 -5.49
N GLU A 79 12.80 10.11 -5.91
CA GLU A 79 13.12 10.57 -7.25
C GLU A 79 12.70 9.55 -8.31
N GLY A 80 12.94 8.27 -8.06
CA GLY A 80 12.57 7.22 -9.00
C GLY A 80 11.06 7.10 -9.18
N LEU A 81 10.31 7.16 -8.08
CA LEU A 81 8.86 7.17 -8.10
C LEU A 81 8.30 8.45 -8.75
N GLN A 82 8.95 9.60 -8.55
CA GLN A 82 8.56 10.85 -9.20
C GLN A 82 8.75 10.78 -10.72
N ARG A 83 9.85 10.18 -11.21
CA ARG A 83 10.07 9.95 -12.65
C ARG A 83 8.98 9.08 -13.25
N ILE A 84 8.49 8.07 -12.53
CA ILE A 84 7.35 7.28 -12.98
C ILE A 84 6.10 8.13 -13.13
N VAL A 85 5.75 8.89 -12.09
CA VAL A 85 4.58 9.79 -12.12
C VAL A 85 4.67 10.76 -13.30
N GLN A 86 5.88 11.22 -13.63
CA GLN A 86 6.15 12.02 -14.83
C GLN A 86 5.93 11.24 -16.12
N ASN A 87 6.53 10.05 -16.25
CA ASN A 87 6.48 9.24 -17.46
C ASN A 87 5.06 8.79 -17.81
N ILE A 88 4.22 8.50 -16.81
CA ILE A 88 2.81 8.11 -17.03
C ILE A 88 1.88 9.33 -17.17
N GLY A 89 2.41 10.56 -17.08
CA GLY A 89 1.64 11.80 -17.22
C GLY A 89 0.77 12.15 -16.02
N ALA A 90 1.02 11.56 -14.85
CA ALA A 90 0.19 11.69 -13.65
C ALA A 90 0.64 12.80 -12.68
N GLN A 91 1.52 13.71 -13.10
CA GLN A 91 2.01 14.82 -12.27
C GLN A 91 0.91 15.75 -11.75
N HIS A 92 -0.25 15.76 -12.41
CA HIS A 92 -1.42 16.54 -12.01
C HIS A 92 -2.22 15.86 -10.88
N SER A 93 -2.12 14.54 -10.76
CA SER A 93 -2.87 13.73 -9.79
C SER A 93 -2.03 13.38 -8.56
N VAL A 94 -0.74 13.09 -8.75
CA VAL A 94 0.19 12.73 -7.68
C VAL A 94 1.23 13.84 -7.53
N SER A 95 1.20 14.54 -6.40
CA SER A 95 2.15 15.62 -6.12
C SER A 95 3.51 15.08 -5.65
N LYS A 96 4.54 15.94 -5.67
CA LYS A 96 5.87 15.57 -5.12
C LYS A 96 5.80 15.23 -3.64
N GLU A 97 4.94 15.91 -2.89
CA GLU A 97 4.69 15.63 -1.47
C GLU A 97 4.04 14.26 -1.30
N ASP A 98 3.05 13.92 -2.12
CA ASP A 98 2.42 12.59 -2.11
C ASP A 98 3.47 11.48 -2.34
N VAL A 99 4.38 11.67 -3.31
CA VAL A 99 5.49 10.74 -3.58
C VAL A 99 6.42 10.60 -2.37
N HIS A 100 6.80 11.72 -1.76
CA HIS A 100 7.70 11.73 -0.62
C HIS A 100 7.07 11.04 0.60
N LEU A 101 5.79 11.29 0.88
CA LEU A 101 5.03 10.63 1.95
C LEU A 101 4.98 9.11 1.76
N ILE A 102 4.71 8.65 0.54
CA ILE A 102 4.68 7.22 0.20
C ILE A 102 6.03 6.57 0.51
N VAL A 103 7.13 7.14 0.01
CA VAL A 103 8.47 6.55 0.21
C VAL A 103 8.88 6.62 1.68
N LEU A 104 8.62 7.73 2.36
CA LEU A 104 8.98 7.92 3.76
C LEU A 104 8.24 6.93 4.68
N GLU A 105 6.93 6.80 4.53
CA GLU A 105 6.15 5.92 5.40
C GLU A 105 6.36 4.45 5.07
N LEU A 106 6.41 4.07 3.79
CA LEU A 106 6.65 2.69 3.40
C LEU A 106 8.09 2.25 3.68
N GLY A 107 9.07 3.12 3.41
CA GLY A 107 10.48 2.87 3.74
C GLY A 107 10.72 2.72 5.24
N ASN A 108 10.03 3.51 6.08
CA ASN A 108 10.08 3.34 7.54
C ASN A 108 9.43 2.04 8.04
N GLN A 109 8.60 1.35 7.24
CA GLN A 109 8.10 0.03 7.60
C GLN A 109 9.13 -1.08 7.34
N GLU A 110 10.04 -0.82 6.42
CA GLU A 110 11.11 -1.73 6.09
C GLU A 110 12.29 -1.48 7.04
N ASN A 111 12.76 -2.53 7.70
CA ASN A 111 13.96 -2.44 8.53
C ASN A 111 15.24 -2.45 7.65
N THR A 112 15.21 -1.72 6.54
CA THR A 112 16.25 -1.73 5.48
C THR A 112 17.33 -0.68 5.72
N GLY A 113 17.24 0.14 6.78
CA GLY A 113 18.24 1.14 7.14
C GLY A 113 18.33 2.35 6.19
N SER A 114 17.71 2.27 5.01
CA SER A 114 17.60 3.36 4.04
C SER A 114 16.24 4.04 4.18
N LYS A 115 16.22 5.26 4.72
CA LYS A 115 14.98 6.01 4.99
C LYS A 115 14.37 6.69 3.75
N ASP A 116 15.13 6.74 2.67
CA ASP A 116 14.80 7.50 1.45
C ASP A 116 14.44 6.59 0.27
N SER A 117 14.24 5.30 0.56
CA SER A 117 13.90 4.28 -0.42
C SER A 117 12.91 3.28 0.14
N VAL A 118 12.18 2.63 -0.76
CA VAL A 118 11.19 1.59 -0.46
C VAL A 118 11.36 0.45 -1.45
N SER A 119 11.29 -0.79 -0.98
CA SER A 119 11.44 -1.94 -1.84
C SER A 119 10.29 -2.03 -2.84
N VAL A 120 10.63 -2.40 -4.08
CA VAL A 120 9.67 -2.64 -5.17
C VAL A 120 8.54 -3.58 -4.73
N ASN A 121 8.88 -4.62 -3.97
CA ASN A 121 7.91 -5.58 -3.44
C ASN A 121 6.90 -4.95 -2.49
N THR A 122 7.35 -4.01 -1.65
CA THR A 122 6.48 -3.29 -0.71
C THR A 122 5.59 -2.30 -1.45
N LEU A 123 6.13 -1.57 -2.44
CA LEU A 123 5.30 -0.70 -3.28
C LEU A 123 4.28 -1.49 -4.10
N LEU A 124 4.64 -2.66 -4.61
CA LEU A 124 3.74 -3.53 -5.37
C LEU A 124 2.60 -4.10 -4.50
N ARG A 125 2.83 -4.31 -3.21
CA ARG A 125 1.78 -4.77 -2.28
C ARG A 125 0.74 -3.70 -2.01
N VAL A 126 1.13 -2.43 -2.02
CA VAL A 126 0.20 -1.33 -1.75
C VAL A 126 -0.52 -0.84 -3.00
N LEU A 127 0.03 -1.03 -4.19
CA LEU A 127 -0.59 -0.71 -5.48
C LEU A 127 -1.59 -1.76 -5.93
#